data_AF-A0A357Z9G6-F1
#
_entry.id   AF-A0A357Z9G6-F1
#
_cell.length_a   1.000
_cell.length_b   1.000
_cell.length_c   1.000
_cell.angle_alpha   90.00
_cell.angle_beta   90.00
_cell.angle_gamma   90.00
#
_symmetry.space_group_name_H-M   'P 1'
#
loop_
_entity.id
_entity.type
_entity.pdbx_description
1 polymer ?
#
loop_
_entity_poly.entity_id
_entity_poly.type
_entity_poly.pdbx_seq_one_letter_code
_entity_poly.pdbx_strand_id
1 'polypeptide(L)'
;PEERISAYNKNMTEGGWVGKDLGAMAEKFNTRWLLADYEAGDMVIHSPYMIHAATDNVDAMGRIRLSTDIRYQSIREELDVRWENHWTLEDML
;
A
#
# COMPACT_ATOMS: atom_id res chain seq x y z
N PRO A 1 -5.01 17.19 -6.25
CA PRO A 1 -4.77 16.84 -4.82
C PRO A 1 -5.72 15.74 -4.35
N GLU A 2 -7.00 15.94 -4.62
CA GLU A 2 -8.09 14.99 -4.35
C GLU A 2 -7.87 13.58 -4.93
N GLU A 3 -7.41 13.47 -6.19
CA GLU A 3 -7.08 12.18 -6.83
C GLU A 3 -5.91 11.41 -6.15
N ARG A 4 -5.12 12.07 -5.29
CA ARG A 4 -4.07 11.41 -4.47
C ARG A 4 -4.57 11.00 -3.08
N ILE A 5 -5.76 11.45 -2.71
CA ILE A 5 -6.33 11.31 -1.36
C ILE A 5 -7.41 10.22 -1.36
N SER A 6 -8.23 10.16 -2.42
CA SER A 6 -9.27 9.14 -2.59
C SER A 6 -8.76 7.95 -3.40
N ALA A 7 -8.96 6.73 -2.89
CA ALA A 7 -8.73 5.48 -3.63
C ALA A 7 -9.82 5.20 -4.69
N TYR A 8 -10.91 5.98 -4.71
CA TYR A 8 -12.00 5.88 -5.68
C TYR A 8 -11.96 7.08 -6.62
N ASN A 9 -11.09 6.98 -7.63
CA ASN A 9 -10.93 8.02 -8.65
C ASN A 9 -10.69 7.39 -10.02
N LYS A 10 -10.69 8.21 -11.08
CA LYS A 10 -10.55 7.74 -12.48
C LYS A 10 -9.29 6.92 -12.79
N ASN A 11 -8.26 7.01 -11.94
CA ASN A 11 -6.99 6.32 -12.10
C ASN A 11 -6.94 4.99 -11.32
N MET A 12 -8.00 4.64 -10.61
CA MET A 12 -8.08 3.46 -9.75
C MET A 12 -9.12 2.48 -10.30
N THR A 13 -8.84 1.19 -10.17
CA THR A 13 -9.82 0.12 -10.38
C THR A 13 -10.89 0.15 -9.29
N GLU A 14 -12.03 -0.50 -9.54
CA GLU A 14 -13.18 -0.56 -8.61
C GLU A 14 -12.79 -1.04 -7.20
N GLY A 15 -11.76 -1.89 -7.08
CA GLY A 15 -11.23 -2.38 -5.81
C GLY A 15 -10.16 -1.50 -5.15
N GLY A 16 -9.96 -0.26 -5.58
CA GLY A 16 -8.98 0.65 -4.98
C GLY A 16 -7.51 0.37 -5.35
N TRP A 17 -7.26 -0.40 -6.42
CA TRP A 17 -5.92 -0.65 -6.94
C TRP A 17 -5.60 0.26 -8.12
N VAL A 18 -4.37 0.77 -8.22
CA VAL A 18 -3.90 1.51 -9.40
C VAL A 18 -3.77 0.58 -10.63
N GLY A 19 -3.34 -0.66 -10.38
CA GLY A 19 -3.09 -1.67 -11.41
C GLY A 19 -2.51 -2.94 -10.80
N LYS A 20 -2.47 -4.03 -11.57
CA LYS A 20 -1.95 -5.34 -11.12
C LYS A 20 -0.63 -5.74 -11.79
N ASP A 21 -0.26 -5.05 -12.87
CA ASP A 21 0.99 -5.29 -13.58
C ASP A 21 2.03 -4.26 -13.16
N LEU A 22 2.88 -4.64 -12.22
CA LEU A 22 3.94 -3.79 -11.68
C LEU A 22 4.97 -3.41 -12.76
N GLY A 23 5.28 -4.34 -13.67
CA GLY A 23 6.25 -4.13 -14.75
C GLY A 23 5.75 -3.08 -15.75
N ALA A 24 4.55 -3.29 -16.28
CA ALA A 24 3.92 -2.33 -17.19
C ALA A 24 3.74 -0.95 -16.55
N MET A 25 3.49 -0.90 -15.23
CA MET A 25 3.39 0.35 -14.50
C MET A 25 4.74 1.09 -14.42
N ALA A 26 5.82 0.38 -14.13
CA ALA A 26 7.16 0.96 -14.09
C ALA A 26 7.57 1.52 -15.46
N GLU A 27 7.30 0.78 -16.54
CA GLU A 27 7.55 1.23 -17.91
C GLU A 27 6.72 2.48 -18.27
N LYS A 28 5.41 2.44 -18.02
CA LYS A 28 4.48 3.54 -18.34
C LYS A 28 4.88 4.85 -17.67
N PHE A 29 5.33 4.79 -16.42
CA PHE A 29 5.72 5.98 -15.64
C PHE A 29 7.22 6.28 -15.69
N ASN A 30 8.00 5.55 -16.50
CA ASN A 30 9.46 5.67 -16.60
C ASN A 30 10.13 5.70 -15.22
N THR A 31 9.79 4.71 -14.39
CA THR A 31 10.25 4.59 -13.01
C THR A 31 10.69 3.15 -12.72
N ARG A 32 11.04 2.86 -11.47
CA ARG A 32 11.40 1.52 -11.00
C ARG A 32 10.76 1.20 -9.66
N TRP A 33 10.48 -0.07 -9.44
CA TRP A 33 10.16 -0.60 -8.11
C TRP A 33 11.43 -0.83 -7.31
N LEU A 34 11.36 -0.55 -6.01
CA LEU A 34 12.46 -0.75 -5.07
C LEU A 34 12.05 -1.82 -4.05
N LEU A 35 12.97 -2.72 -3.77
CA LEU A 35 12.84 -3.77 -2.76
C LEU A 35 14.16 -3.89 -2.00
N ALA A 36 14.08 -4.40 -0.79
CA ALA A 36 15.24 -4.71 0.06
C ALA A 36 15.12 -6.15 0.56
N ASP A 37 16.25 -6.69 1.00
CA ASP A 37 16.43 -7.98 1.63
C ASP A 37 16.00 -7.97 3.10
N TYR A 38 14.72 -7.61 3.34
CA TYR A 38 14.15 -7.51 4.68
C TYR A 38 14.23 -8.83 5.45
N GLU A 39 14.65 -8.76 6.71
CA GLU A 39 14.58 -9.84 7.68
C GLU A 39 13.48 -9.59 8.72
N ALA A 40 13.16 -10.63 9.51
CA ALA A 40 12.18 -10.51 10.58
C ALA A 40 12.65 -9.49 11.63
N GLY A 41 11.91 -8.39 11.75
CA GLY A 41 12.23 -7.28 12.65
C GLY A 41 12.60 -5.98 11.92
N ASP A 42 12.91 -6.06 10.63
CA ASP A 42 13.14 -4.87 9.81
C ASP A 42 11.84 -4.12 9.54
N MET A 43 11.99 -2.80 9.31
CA MET A 43 10.87 -1.94 8.98
C MET A 43 11.14 -1.07 7.77
N VAL A 44 10.07 -0.84 7.00
CA VAL A 44 10.02 0.20 5.97
C VAL A 44 9.12 1.32 6.48
N ILE A 45 9.61 2.56 6.36
CA ILE A 45 8.82 3.76 6.65
C ILE A 45 8.57 4.46 5.33
N HIS A 46 7.31 4.65 4.98
CA HIS A 46 6.94 5.38 3.77
C HIS A 46 5.82 6.40 4.05
N SER A 47 5.75 7.41 3.18
CA SER A 47 4.65 8.37 3.17
C SER A 47 3.33 7.67 2.81
N PRO A 48 2.18 8.10 3.36
CA PRO A 48 0.86 7.61 2.93
C PRO A 48 0.54 7.91 1.45
N TYR A 49 1.30 8.81 0.81
CA TYR A 49 1.16 9.13 -0.62
C TYR A 49 2.07 8.30 -1.54
N MET A 50 2.89 7.40 -0.98
CA MET A 50 3.76 6.54 -1.77
C MET A 50 2.95 5.38 -2.36
N ILE A 51 3.03 5.20 -3.67
CA ILE A 51 2.52 3.99 -4.31
C ILE A 51 3.43 2.81 -3.91
N HIS A 52 2.83 1.80 -3.31
CA HIS A 52 3.49 0.60 -2.82
C HIS A 52 2.66 -0.62 -3.20
N ALA A 53 3.30 -1.78 -3.26
CA ALA A 53 2.69 -3.05 -3.61
C ALA A 53 3.36 -4.20 -2.85
N ALA A 54 2.68 -5.33 -2.79
CA ALA A 54 3.26 -6.62 -2.40
C ALA A 54 3.26 -7.55 -3.62
N THR A 55 4.25 -8.42 -3.69
CA THR A 55 4.31 -9.49 -4.71
C THR A 55 3.65 -10.75 -4.20
N ASP A 56 3.31 -11.65 -5.12
CA ASP A 56 2.87 -13.00 -4.77
C ASP A 56 3.95 -13.73 -3.96
N ASN A 57 3.52 -14.45 -2.93
CA ASN A 57 4.40 -15.29 -2.14
C ASN A 57 4.51 -16.67 -2.79
N VAL A 58 5.66 -16.93 -3.42
CA VAL A 58 5.98 -18.18 -4.12
C VAL A 58 7.04 -19.02 -3.40
N ASP A 59 7.20 -18.82 -2.09
CA ASP A 59 8.17 -19.58 -1.29
C ASP A 59 7.93 -21.09 -1.41
N ALA A 60 8.96 -21.82 -1.88
CA ALA A 60 8.86 -23.24 -2.19
C ALA A 60 8.63 -24.13 -0.96
N MET A 61 8.88 -23.60 0.25
CA MET A 61 8.65 -24.29 1.51
C MET A 61 7.30 -23.93 2.14
N GLY A 62 6.49 -23.10 1.48
CA GLY A 62 5.19 -22.67 1.97
C GLY A 62 5.26 -21.75 3.18
N ARG A 63 6.36 -21.00 3.36
CA ARG A 63 6.50 -20.05 4.46
C ARG A 63 5.58 -18.86 4.24
N ILE A 64 4.88 -18.44 5.30
CA ILE A 64 4.01 -17.27 5.26
C ILE A 64 4.84 -16.02 5.55
N ARG A 65 4.65 -14.98 4.71
CA ARG A 65 5.10 -13.62 5.04
C ARG A 65 4.03 -12.94 5.89
N LEU A 66 4.36 -12.62 7.14
CA LEU A 66 3.50 -11.82 8.02
C LEU A 66 4.13 -10.45 8.26
N SER A 67 3.31 -9.41 8.23
CA SER A 67 3.72 -8.03 8.48
C SER A 67 2.63 -7.28 9.23
N THR A 68 3.02 -6.28 10.03
CA THR A 68 2.10 -5.34 10.66
C THR A 68 2.28 -3.96 10.04
N ASP A 69 1.19 -3.30 9.67
CA ASP A 69 1.17 -1.90 9.22
C ASP A 69 0.71 -1.02 10.39
N ILE A 70 1.53 -0.04 10.76
CA ILE A 70 1.24 0.92 11.84
C ILE A 70 1.36 2.32 11.25
N ARG A 71 0.30 3.12 11.42
CA ARG A 71 0.25 4.51 10.97
C ARG A 71 0.49 5.47 12.12
N TYR A 72 1.31 6.48 11.87
CA TYR A 72 1.59 7.56 12.81
C TYR A 72 1.11 8.88 12.24
N GLN A 73 0.35 9.63 13.02
CA GLN A 73 -0.06 11.00 12.70
C GLN A 73 0.42 11.95 13.80
N SER A 74 0.89 13.13 13.40
CA SER A 74 1.29 14.18 14.33
C SER A 74 0.07 14.72 15.08
N ILE A 75 0.17 14.84 16.40
CA ILE A 75 -0.89 15.43 17.25
C ILE A 75 -1.13 16.93 16.99
N ARG A 76 -0.25 17.58 16.21
CA ARG A 76 -0.36 19.01 15.87
C ARG A 76 -1.09 19.24 14.53
N GLU A 77 -1.32 18.18 13.78
CA GLU A 77 -2.02 18.24 12.49
C GLU A 77 -3.51 17.90 12.69
N GLU A 78 -4.36 18.34 11.77
CA GLU A 78 -5.75 17.91 11.73
C GLU A 78 -5.84 16.39 11.50
N LEU A 79 -6.78 15.74 12.18
CA LEU A 79 -7.00 14.29 12.09
C LEU A 79 -7.32 13.89 10.65
N ASP A 80 -6.70 12.80 10.18
CA ASP A 80 -6.93 12.31 8.83
C ASP A 80 -8.16 11.40 8.83
N VAL A 81 -9.32 12.00 8.53
CA VAL A 81 -10.65 11.36 8.53
C VAL A 81 -10.73 10.08 7.69
N ARG A 82 -9.79 9.86 6.76
CA ARG A 82 -9.71 8.62 5.97
C ARG A 82 -9.50 7.38 6.83
N TRP A 83 -8.91 7.53 8.03
CA TRP A 83 -8.53 6.43 8.91
C TRP A 83 -9.31 6.40 10.23
N GLU A 84 -10.40 7.17 10.33
CA GLU A 84 -11.21 7.25 11.56
C GLU A 84 -12.17 6.07 11.74
N ASN A 85 -12.43 5.31 10.68
CA ASN A 85 -13.34 4.18 10.74
C ASN A 85 -12.61 2.93 11.24
N HIS A 86 -13.24 2.24 12.18
CA HIS A 86 -12.79 0.92 12.60
C HIS A 86 -13.06 -0.05 11.46
N TRP A 87 -12.02 -0.80 11.10
CA TRP A 87 -12.18 -1.89 10.15
C TRP A 87 -13.07 -2.99 10.74
N THR A 88 -13.93 -3.55 9.89
CA THR A 88 -14.81 -4.68 10.17
C THR A 88 -14.63 -5.77 9.11
N LEU A 89 -15.08 -6.99 9.40
CA LEU A 89 -15.04 -8.09 8.42
C LEU A 89 -15.88 -7.80 7.17
N GLU A 90 -16.86 -6.91 7.26
CA GLU A 90 -17.73 -6.49 6.16
C GLU A 90 -16.99 -5.58 5.16
N ASP A 91 -15.84 -5.02 5.55
CA ASP A 91 -14.98 -4.20 4.69
C ASP A 91 -14.00 -5.04 3.83
N MET A 92 -14.09 -6.38 3.91
CA MET A 92 -13.32 -7.29 3.06
C MET A 92 -13.93 -7.35 1.65
N LEU A 93 -13.37 -6.56 0.73
CA LEU A 93 -13.58 -6.60 -0.74
C LEU A 93 -15.04 -6.49 -1.20
#